data_AF-A0A496R584-F1
#
_entry.id   AF-A0A496R584-F1
#
_cell.length_a   1.000
_cell.length_b   1.000
_cell.length_c   1.000
_cell.angle_alpha   90.00
_cell.angle_beta   90.00
_cell.angle_gamma   90.00
#
_symmetry.space_group_name_H-M   'P 1'
#
loop_
_entity.id
_entity.type
_entity.pdbx_description
1 polymer ?
#
loop_
_entity_poly.entity_id
_entity_poly.type
_entity_poly.pdbx_seq_one_letter_code
_entity_poly.pdbx_strand_id
1 'polypeptide(L)'
;SKGLHDLYVDWTADIFDKVAKKYGEEEMYELLRTTQSTWMMRRTWSSLRKMTSFQRLILNAEIFRAHRCGPRQQGELKITEDDDKYTLLCDPCGSGGRIRRGDPVNGTSSRLGEPYNFGVTSKPYWWSWSLKDVPYYCVHCAMNEILMIEWGGWPLWVTEYDPDPERSCAWCFYKNPEVMPEKYWTRLGFKKPDNFDDPQKGAKRL
;
A
#
# COMPACT_ATOMS: atom_id res chain seq x y z
N SER A 1 -5.06 -4.27 20.43
CA SER A 1 -5.53 -5.68 20.37
C SER A 1 -5.90 -6.02 18.93
N LYS A 2 -6.00 -7.31 18.56
CA LYS A 2 -6.42 -7.75 17.21
C LYS A 2 -7.81 -7.21 16.84
N GLY A 3 -8.80 -7.41 17.71
CA GLY A 3 -10.17 -6.93 17.46
C GLY A 3 -10.26 -5.43 17.22
N LEU A 4 -9.48 -4.61 17.94
CA LEU A 4 -9.44 -3.17 17.71
C LEU A 4 -8.84 -2.83 16.34
N HIS A 5 -7.74 -3.48 15.97
CA HIS A 5 -7.13 -3.31 14.65
C HIS A 5 -8.14 -3.65 13.54
N ASP A 6 -8.74 -4.84 13.62
CA ASP A 6 -9.65 -5.36 12.61
C ASP A 6 -10.91 -4.48 12.48
N LEU A 7 -11.43 -3.97 13.60
CA LEU A 7 -12.54 -3.02 13.62
C LEU A 7 -12.21 -1.75 12.83
N TYR A 8 -11.04 -1.15 13.05
CA TYR A 8 -10.66 0.07 12.33
C TYR A 8 -10.38 -0.19 10.85
N VAL A 9 -9.83 -1.35 10.49
CA VAL A 9 -9.65 -1.75 9.09
C VAL A 9 -11.01 -1.83 8.41
N ASP A 10 -11.97 -2.57 9.00
CA ASP A 10 -13.29 -2.76 8.40
C ASP A 10 -14.09 -1.45 8.37
N TRP A 11 -14.02 -0.64 9.43
CA TRP A 11 -14.68 0.67 9.46
C TRP A 11 -14.12 1.63 8.40
N THR A 12 -12.81 1.64 8.21
CA THR A 12 -12.17 2.45 7.15
C THR A 12 -12.60 1.97 5.76
N ALA A 13 -12.62 0.66 5.53
CA ALA A 13 -13.06 0.10 4.26
C ALA A 13 -14.54 0.41 3.96
N ASP A 14 -15.41 0.35 4.97
CA ASP A 14 -16.82 0.74 4.83
C ASP A 14 -16.95 2.25 4.53
N ILE A 15 -16.22 3.12 5.23
CA ILE A 15 -16.22 4.55 4.93
C ILE A 15 -15.82 4.81 3.47
N PHE A 16 -14.77 4.14 2.99
CA PHE A 16 -14.33 4.27 1.59
C PHE A 16 -15.39 3.79 0.61
N ASP A 17 -16.04 2.65 0.89
CA ASP A 17 -17.17 2.16 0.10
C ASP A 17 -18.30 3.19 0.02
N LYS A 18 -18.70 3.78 1.16
CA LYS A 18 -19.78 4.77 1.21
C LYS A 18 -19.42 6.08 0.50
N VAL A 19 -18.17 6.53 0.61
CA VAL A 19 -17.68 7.70 -0.13
C VAL A 19 -17.74 7.45 -1.63
N ALA A 20 -17.18 6.33 -2.11
CA ALA A 20 -17.17 6.01 -3.53
C ALA A 20 -18.59 5.86 -4.10
N LYS A 21 -19.50 5.20 -3.38
CA LYS A 21 -20.91 5.06 -3.82
C LYS A 21 -21.65 6.40 -3.87
N LYS A 22 -21.33 7.33 -2.98
CA LYS A 22 -22.01 8.63 -2.89
C LYS A 22 -21.46 9.67 -3.87
N TYR A 23 -20.14 9.71 -4.05
CA TYR A 23 -19.45 10.79 -4.76
C TYR A 23 -18.68 10.33 -6.01
N GLY A 24 -18.61 9.03 -6.26
CA GLY A 24 -17.82 8.44 -7.35
C GLY A 24 -16.42 8.01 -6.90
N GLU A 25 -15.78 7.18 -7.73
CA GLU A 25 -14.46 6.59 -7.41
C GLU A 25 -13.32 7.60 -7.48
N GLU A 26 -13.45 8.64 -8.30
CA GLU A 26 -12.50 9.73 -8.37
C GLU A 26 -12.35 10.46 -7.02
N GLU A 27 -13.40 10.48 -6.19
CA GLU A 27 -13.32 11.02 -4.82
C GLU A 27 -12.39 10.16 -3.92
N MET A 28 -12.19 8.88 -4.23
CA MET A 28 -11.24 8.04 -3.49
C MET A 28 -9.80 8.52 -3.67
N TYR A 29 -9.46 9.02 -4.86
CA TYR A 29 -8.15 9.62 -5.09
C TYR A 29 -7.96 10.85 -4.20
N GLU A 30 -8.92 11.77 -4.21
CA GLU A 30 -8.85 13.02 -3.42
C GLU A 30 -8.83 12.75 -1.91
N LEU A 31 -9.69 11.84 -1.43
CA LEU A 31 -9.74 11.44 -0.03
C LEU A 31 -8.41 10.82 0.43
N LEU A 32 -7.93 9.81 -0.31
CA LEU A 32 -6.68 9.10 0.04
C LEU A 32 -5.49 10.04 -0.02
N ARG A 33 -5.42 10.89 -1.05
CA ARG A 33 -4.35 11.89 -1.19
C ARG A 33 -4.35 12.87 -0.03
N THR A 34 -5.50 13.47 0.28
CA THR A 34 -5.60 14.51 1.32
C THR A 34 -5.31 13.96 2.71
N THR A 35 -5.87 12.79 3.04
CA THR A 35 -5.63 12.15 4.34
C THR A 35 -4.17 11.73 4.49
N GLN A 36 -3.61 11.03 3.51
CA GLN A 36 -2.24 10.52 3.63
C GLN A 36 -1.21 11.64 3.53
N SER A 37 -1.43 12.67 2.70
CA SER A 37 -0.51 13.80 2.57
C SER A 37 -0.39 14.66 3.82
N THR A 38 -1.36 14.62 4.75
CA THR A 38 -1.36 15.51 5.92
C THR A 38 -0.87 14.80 7.18
N TRP A 39 -1.71 13.92 7.75
CA TRP A 39 -1.47 13.35 9.08
C TRP A 39 -0.44 12.22 9.06
N MET A 40 -0.42 11.42 7.99
CA MET A 40 0.40 10.21 7.91
C MET A 40 1.78 10.49 7.30
N MET A 41 1.82 10.92 6.04
CA MET A 41 3.04 10.91 5.25
C MET A 41 3.84 12.20 5.39
N ARG A 42 3.27 13.41 5.42
CA ARG A 42 4.10 14.64 5.48
C ARG A 42 4.93 14.76 6.75
N ARG A 43 4.40 14.30 7.89
CA ARG A 43 5.15 14.24 9.16
C ARG A 43 6.25 13.19 9.12
N THR A 44 5.93 11.98 8.67
CA THR A 44 6.86 10.84 8.71
C THR A 44 7.88 10.86 7.58
N TRP A 45 7.54 11.43 6.43
CA TRP A 45 8.35 11.52 5.21
C TRP A 45 9.75 12.11 5.47
N SER A 46 9.80 13.22 6.18
CA SER A 46 11.06 13.92 6.46
C SER A 46 12.05 13.05 7.26
N SER A 47 11.54 12.14 8.09
CA SER A 47 12.33 11.17 8.84
C SER A 47 12.63 9.93 8.00
N LEU A 48 11.63 9.38 7.32
CA LEU A 48 11.77 8.18 6.48
C LEU A 48 12.81 8.38 5.39
N ARG A 49 12.86 9.56 4.74
CA ARG A 49 13.85 9.82 3.68
C ARG A 49 15.29 9.81 4.17
N LYS A 50 15.54 10.04 5.46
CA LYS A 50 16.88 10.04 6.08
C LYS A 50 17.32 8.64 6.53
N MET A 51 16.37 7.70 6.62
CA MET A 51 16.66 6.32 6.99
C MET A 51 17.26 5.55 5.81
N THR A 52 18.11 4.57 6.10
CA THR A 52 18.52 3.57 5.12
C THR A 52 17.33 2.67 4.74
N SER A 53 17.40 1.95 3.62
CA SER A 53 16.38 0.96 3.23
C SER A 53 16.16 -0.10 4.32
N PHE A 54 17.23 -0.55 4.98
CA PHE A 54 17.16 -1.49 6.11
C PHE A 54 16.43 -0.89 7.33
N GLN A 55 16.72 0.36 7.70
CA GLN A 55 16.01 1.02 8.81
C GLN A 55 14.51 1.18 8.52
N ARG A 56 14.15 1.51 7.27
CA ARG A 56 12.75 1.56 6.83
C ARG A 56 12.10 0.19 6.88
N LEU A 57 12.80 -0.87 6.47
CA LEU A 57 12.34 -2.24 6.58
C LEU A 57 12.01 -2.60 8.03
N ILE A 58 12.93 -2.36 8.97
CA ILE A 58 12.72 -2.72 10.39
C ILE A 58 11.53 -1.98 10.98
N LEU A 59 11.42 -0.67 10.74
CA LEU A 59 10.28 0.12 11.22
C LEU A 59 8.96 -0.42 10.65
N ASN A 60 8.92 -0.71 9.35
CA ASN A 60 7.72 -1.24 8.72
C ASN A 60 7.43 -2.68 9.14
N ALA A 61 8.43 -3.49 9.45
CA ALA A 61 8.21 -4.81 10.02
C ALA A 61 7.41 -4.70 11.34
N GLU A 62 7.76 -3.76 12.23
CA GLU A 62 6.96 -3.54 13.45
C GLU A 62 5.53 -3.06 13.17
N ILE A 63 5.36 -2.17 12.18
CA ILE A 63 4.03 -1.74 11.72
C ILE A 63 3.23 -2.95 11.20
N PHE A 64 3.82 -3.80 10.37
CA PHE A 64 3.14 -4.96 9.81
C PHE A 64 2.89 -6.08 10.85
N ARG A 65 3.72 -6.17 11.89
CA ARG A 65 3.44 -6.99 13.08
C ARG A 65 2.19 -6.49 13.79
N ALA A 66 2.09 -5.18 14.00
CA ALA A 66 0.91 -4.55 14.60
C ALA A 66 -0.35 -4.70 13.73
N HIS A 67 -0.18 -4.75 12.40
CA HIS A 67 -1.24 -5.03 11.43
C HIS A 67 -1.67 -6.50 11.37
N ARG A 68 -1.15 -7.37 12.25
CA ARG A 68 -1.62 -8.76 12.36
C ARG A 68 -1.47 -9.55 11.06
N CYS A 69 -0.36 -9.32 10.34
CA CYS A 69 -0.04 -10.14 9.17
C CYS A 69 0.18 -11.60 9.56
N GLY A 70 0.16 -12.47 8.55
CA GLY A 70 0.39 -13.89 8.73
C GLY A 70 -0.90 -14.69 8.88
N PRO A 71 -0.85 -16.01 8.64
CA PRO A 71 -2.04 -16.86 8.61
C PRO A 71 -2.71 -17.00 9.99
N ARG A 72 -1.93 -16.90 11.07
CA ARG A 72 -2.45 -16.88 12.45
C ARG A 72 -2.81 -15.48 12.93
N GLN A 73 -2.55 -14.47 12.11
CA GLN A 73 -2.78 -13.06 12.37
C GLN A 73 -2.13 -12.58 13.68
N GLN A 74 -0.90 -13.04 13.94
CA GLN A 74 -0.10 -12.67 15.11
C GLN A 74 1.09 -11.77 14.75
N GLY A 75 1.12 -11.27 13.50
CA GLY A 75 2.20 -10.42 13.02
C GLY A 75 3.38 -11.23 12.46
N GLU A 76 3.11 -12.40 11.90
CA GLU A 76 4.15 -13.16 11.19
C GLU A 76 4.53 -12.47 9.89
N LEU A 77 5.83 -12.40 9.66
CA LEU A 77 6.43 -11.77 8.51
C LEU A 77 7.54 -12.67 7.98
N LYS A 78 7.65 -12.77 6.67
CA LYS A 78 8.82 -13.34 6.02
C LYS A 78 9.60 -12.20 5.37
N ILE A 79 10.87 -12.10 5.73
CA ILE A 79 11.79 -11.10 5.16
C ILE A 79 12.84 -11.85 4.37
N THR A 80 13.06 -11.42 3.13
CA THR A 80 14.16 -11.90 2.30
C THR A 80 15.00 -10.71 1.83
N GLU A 81 16.25 -10.97 1.50
CA GLU A 81 17.18 -9.99 0.96
C GLU A 81 17.84 -10.56 -0.29
N ASP A 82 18.00 -9.72 -1.29
CA ASP A 82 18.92 -9.93 -2.42
C ASP A 82 19.85 -8.71 -2.54
N ASP A 83 20.70 -8.69 -3.56
CA ASP A 83 21.68 -7.62 -3.76
C ASP A 83 21.04 -6.23 -3.94
N ASP A 84 19.81 -6.18 -4.47
CA ASP A 84 19.13 -4.93 -4.83
C ASP A 84 18.18 -4.43 -3.74
N LYS A 85 17.53 -5.33 -2.99
CA LYS A 85 16.41 -4.97 -2.10
C LYS A 85 16.20 -5.92 -0.93
N TYR A 86 15.47 -5.40 0.05
CA TYR A 86 14.77 -6.19 1.05
C TYR A 86 13.33 -6.39 0.62
N THR A 87 12.77 -7.58 0.83
CA THR A 87 11.36 -7.88 0.58
C THR A 87 10.70 -8.32 1.87
N LEU A 88 9.72 -7.54 2.31
CA LEU A 88 8.84 -7.85 3.43
C LEU A 88 7.55 -8.48 2.89
N LEU A 89 7.45 -9.80 2.97
CA LEU A 89 6.29 -10.55 2.55
C LEU A 89 5.23 -10.59 3.66
N CYS A 90 4.01 -10.22 3.31
CA CYS A 90 2.85 -10.25 4.20
C CYS A 90 1.84 -11.27 3.65
N ASP A 91 1.79 -12.45 4.26
CA ASP A 91 0.94 -13.56 3.79
C ASP A 91 -0.02 -14.09 4.85
N PRO A 92 -1.30 -13.69 4.83
CA PRO A 92 -1.81 -12.51 4.12
C PRO A 92 -1.31 -11.20 4.76
N CYS A 93 -1.45 -10.12 4.01
CA CYS A 93 -1.51 -8.77 4.58
C CYS A 93 -2.69 -8.71 5.56
N GLY A 94 -2.43 -8.38 6.83
CA GLY A 94 -3.45 -8.46 7.88
C GLY A 94 -4.57 -7.41 7.78
N SER A 95 -4.47 -6.45 6.85
CA SER A 95 -5.51 -5.48 6.55
C SER A 95 -6.20 -5.77 5.20
N GLY A 96 -5.63 -5.33 4.09
CA GLY A 96 -6.18 -5.54 2.75
C GLY A 96 -6.26 -7.02 2.34
N GLY A 97 -5.26 -7.83 2.71
CA GLY A 97 -5.29 -9.27 2.47
C GLY A 97 -6.40 -9.96 3.26
N ARG A 98 -6.61 -9.58 4.51
CA ARG A 98 -7.76 -10.02 5.34
C ARG A 98 -9.10 -9.58 4.75
N ILE A 99 -9.21 -8.36 4.22
CA ILE A 99 -10.43 -7.91 3.52
C ILE A 99 -10.73 -8.85 2.35
N ARG A 100 -9.71 -9.23 1.57
CA ARG A 100 -9.85 -10.04 0.35
C ARG A 100 -10.13 -11.51 0.64
N ARG A 101 -9.37 -12.14 1.55
CA ARG A 101 -9.46 -13.58 1.87
C ARG A 101 -10.50 -13.90 2.95
N GLY A 102 -10.81 -12.92 3.80
CA GLY A 102 -11.52 -13.15 5.05
C GLY A 102 -10.56 -13.36 6.23
N ASP A 103 -11.12 -13.75 7.36
CA ASP A 103 -10.40 -13.95 8.60
C ASP A 103 -10.66 -15.38 9.11
N PRO A 104 -9.76 -16.34 8.80
CA PRO A 104 -9.92 -17.73 9.23
C PRO A 104 -9.76 -17.92 10.74
N VAL A 105 -9.07 -17.00 11.44
CA VAL A 105 -8.90 -17.07 12.91
C VAL A 105 -10.22 -16.81 13.61
N ASN A 106 -11.01 -15.87 13.09
CA ASN A 106 -12.34 -15.54 13.62
C ASN A 106 -13.49 -16.20 12.84
N GLY A 107 -13.20 -17.01 11.82
CA GLY A 107 -14.21 -17.70 11.01
C GLY A 107 -15.13 -16.78 10.20
N THR A 108 -14.62 -15.64 9.70
CA THR A 108 -15.43 -14.70 8.91
C THR A 108 -14.99 -14.65 7.44
N SER A 109 -15.95 -14.49 6.54
CA SER A 109 -15.74 -14.42 5.09
C SER A 109 -14.99 -13.17 4.66
N SER A 110 -14.64 -13.13 3.37
CA SER A 110 -14.18 -11.92 2.69
C SER A 110 -15.14 -10.75 2.91
N ARG A 111 -14.59 -9.54 3.04
CA ARG A 111 -15.37 -8.30 3.14
C ARG A 111 -15.82 -7.78 1.77
N LEU A 112 -15.36 -8.41 0.70
CA LEU A 112 -15.77 -8.08 -0.67
C LEU A 112 -17.07 -8.78 -1.08
N GLY A 113 -17.56 -9.75 -0.29
CA GLY A 113 -18.84 -10.41 -0.49
C GLY A 113 -19.84 -10.15 0.63
N GLU A 114 -20.98 -10.83 0.57
CA GLU A 114 -22.03 -10.75 1.59
C GLU A 114 -21.51 -11.06 3.01
N PRO A 115 -21.97 -10.33 4.05
CA PRO A 115 -22.97 -9.24 4.01
C PRO A 115 -22.37 -7.84 3.77
N TYR A 116 -21.05 -7.74 3.55
CA TYR A 116 -20.32 -6.46 3.60
C TYR A 116 -20.28 -5.74 2.25
N ASN A 117 -19.94 -6.47 1.18
CA ASN A 117 -19.86 -5.96 -0.19
C ASN A 117 -19.06 -4.64 -0.30
N PHE A 118 -17.90 -4.56 0.35
CA PHE A 118 -17.03 -3.38 0.25
C PHE A 118 -16.48 -3.21 -1.17
N GLY A 119 -16.50 -1.97 -1.66
CA GLY A 119 -16.18 -1.66 -3.04
C GLY A 119 -14.71 -1.85 -3.44
N VAL A 120 -14.55 -2.00 -4.76
CA VAL A 120 -13.30 -2.16 -5.49
C VAL A 120 -13.31 -1.21 -6.69
N THR A 121 -12.15 -0.88 -7.26
CA THR A 121 -12.06 -0.02 -8.44
C THR A 121 -12.78 -0.62 -9.65
N SER A 122 -13.67 0.15 -10.29
CA SER A 122 -14.47 -0.30 -11.44
C SER A 122 -13.72 -0.29 -12.76
N LYS A 123 -12.62 0.48 -12.84
CA LYS A 123 -11.75 0.60 -14.02
C LYS A 123 -10.28 0.78 -13.60
N PRO A 124 -9.30 0.62 -14.50
CA PRO A 124 -7.89 0.75 -14.20
C PRO A 124 -7.47 2.22 -14.05
N TYR A 125 -7.65 2.79 -12.86
CA TYR A 125 -7.18 4.14 -12.58
C TYR A 125 -5.67 4.18 -12.44
N TRP A 126 -5.05 5.26 -12.92
CA TRP A 126 -3.62 5.47 -12.73
C TRP A 126 -3.23 5.49 -11.23
N TRP A 127 -4.17 5.87 -10.35
CA TRP A 127 -3.97 5.88 -8.90
C TRP A 127 -4.24 4.54 -8.19
N SER A 128 -4.59 3.49 -8.93
CA SER A 128 -4.81 2.12 -8.43
C SER A 128 -3.85 1.11 -9.08
N TRP A 129 -2.58 1.51 -9.26
CA TRP A 129 -1.57 0.76 -10.04
C TRP A 129 -2.00 0.46 -11.49
N SER A 130 -2.94 1.25 -12.04
CA SER A 130 -3.57 0.98 -13.34
C SER A 130 -4.28 -0.38 -13.39
N LEU A 131 -4.85 -0.81 -12.26
CA LEU A 131 -5.59 -2.04 -12.12
C LEU A 131 -7.06 -1.79 -11.75
N LYS A 132 -7.93 -2.61 -12.35
CA LYS A 132 -9.33 -2.78 -11.96
C LYS A 132 -9.42 -3.77 -10.78
N ASP A 133 -10.53 -3.74 -10.06
CA ASP A 133 -10.92 -4.69 -9.02
C ASP A 133 -9.97 -4.64 -7.80
N VAL A 134 -9.30 -3.50 -7.60
CA VAL A 134 -8.48 -3.23 -6.42
C VAL A 134 -9.40 -2.74 -5.30
N PRO A 135 -9.44 -3.39 -4.13
CA PRO A 135 -10.22 -2.89 -3.00
C PRO A 135 -9.84 -1.46 -2.66
N TYR A 136 -10.81 -0.58 -2.42
CA TYR A 136 -10.52 0.83 -2.10
C TYR A 136 -9.58 0.96 -0.90
N TYR A 137 -9.71 0.05 0.08
CA TYR A 137 -8.76 -0.03 1.18
C TYR A 137 -7.33 -0.24 0.68
N CYS A 138 -7.07 -1.16 -0.24
CA CYS A 138 -5.72 -1.44 -0.76
C CYS A 138 -5.12 -0.27 -1.55
N VAL A 139 -5.93 0.61 -2.15
CA VAL A 139 -5.48 1.76 -2.95
C VAL A 139 -4.62 2.73 -2.12
N HIS A 140 -4.76 2.76 -0.78
CA HIS A 140 -3.87 3.59 0.05
C HIS A 140 -2.38 3.22 -0.13
N CYS A 141 -2.05 1.95 -0.40
CA CYS A 141 -0.69 1.52 -0.67
C CYS A 141 -0.14 2.13 -1.97
N ALA A 142 -0.97 2.24 -3.02
CA ALA A 142 -0.62 2.93 -4.26
C ALA A 142 -0.40 4.43 -4.01
N MET A 143 -1.26 5.05 -3.19
CA MET A 143 -1.14 6.45 -2.82
C MET A 143 0.14 6.77 -2.04
N ASN A 144 0.60 5.87 -1.16
CA ASN A 144 1.91 6.00 -0.53
C ASN A 144 3.00 6.18 -1.59
N GLU A 145 3.06 5.30 -2.61
CA GLU A 145 4.04 5.40 -3.69
C GLU A 145 3.92 6.71 -4.48
N ILE A 146 2.70 7.10 -4.85
CA ILE A 146 2.41 8.36 -5.56
C ILE A 146 2.98 9.55 -4.80
N LEU A 147 2.66 9.68 -3.51
CA LEU A 147 3.10 10.82 -2.70
C LEU A 147 4.62 10.86 -2.56
N MET A 148 5.25 9.70 -2.34
CA MET A 148 6.71 9.63 -2.24
C MET A 148 7.41 10.01 -3.55
N ILE A 149 6.86 9.57 -4.69
CA ILE A 149 7.35 9.93 -6.03
C ILE A 149 7.22 11.45 -6.27
N GLU A 150 6.08 12.03 -5.92
CA GLU A 150 5.83 13.47 -6.12
C GLU A 150 6.74 14.34 -5.24
N TRP A 151 7.04 13.91 -4.02
CA TRP A 151 7.82 14.71 -3.06
C TRP A 151 9.32 14.47 -3.13
N GLY A 152 9.74 13.29 -3.58
CA GLY A 152 11.15 12.85 -3.54
C GLY A 152 11.70 12.31 -4.85
N GLY A 153 10.91 12.28 -5.93
CA GLY A 153 11.31 11.72 -7.22
C GLY A 153 11.14 10.20 -7.35
N TRP A 154 11.20 9.47 -6.24
CA TRP A 154 11.06 8.01 -6.21
C TRP A 154 10.41 7.54 -4.91
N PRO A 155 9.79 6.35 -4.91
CA PRO A 155 9.17 5.81 -3.70
C PRO A 155 10.24 5.21 -2.78
N LEU A 156 10.05 5.32 -1.46
CA LEU A 156 11.00 4.74 -0.47
C LEU A 156 10.77 3.24 -0.23
N TRP A 157 9.62 2.73 -0.66
CA TRP A 157 9.26 1.33 -0.80
C TRP A 157 8.19 1.21 -1.87
N VAL A 158 8.04 0.03 -2.45
CA VAL A 158 6.99 -0.27 -3.43
C VAL A 158 6.19 -1.48 -3.00
N THR A 159 4.90 -1.48 -3.33
CA THR A 159 4.00 -2.58 -3.05
C THR A 159 3.99 -3.54 -4.24
N GLU A 160 4.34 -4.79 -4.01
CA GLU A 160 4.02 -5.89 -4.92
C GLU A 160 2.62 -6.37 -4.56
N TYR A 161 1.62 -5.73 -5.17
CA TYR A 161 0.22 -6.12 -5.09
C TYR A 161 -0.07 -7.20 -6.12
N ASP A 162 -0.70 -8.28 -5.69
CA ASP A 162 -1.17 -9.35 -6.58
C ASP A 162 -2.71 -9.36 -6.62
N PRO A 163 -3.36 -9.32 -7.81
CA PRO A 163 -4.81 -9.42 -7.97
C PRO A 163 -5.42 -10.73 -7.49
N ASP A 164 -4.64 -11.83 -7.46
CA ASP A 164 -5.08 -13.08 -6.84
C ASP A 164 -5.09 -12.92 -5.31
N PRO A 165 -6.26 -13.05 -4.64
CA PRO A 165 -6.33 -12.89 -3.20
C PRO A 165 -5.47 -13.90 -2.47
N GLU A 166 -5.27 -15.11 -3.00
CA GLU A 166 -4.48 -16.17 -2.34
C GLU A 166 -2.97 -15.94 -2.43
N ARG A 167 -2.53 -15.01 -3.30
CA ARG A 167 -1.13 -14.58 -3.36
C ARG A 167 -0.85 -13.48 -2.36
N SER A 168 0.36 -13.50 -1.82
CA SER A 168 0.79 -12.57 -0.79
C SER A 168 1.05 -11.19 -1.38
N CYS A 169 0.77 -10.14 -0.61
CA CYS A 169 1.33 -8.82 -0.90
C CYS A 169 2.74 -8.73 -0.31
N ALA A 170 3.60 -7.90 -0.90
CA ALA A 170 4.90 -7.58 -0.31
C ALA A 170 5.21 -6.08 -0.38
N TRP A 171 6.01 -5.61 0.57
CA TRP A 171 6.70 -4.33 0.48
C TRP A 171 8.18 -4.55 0.17
N CYS A 172 8.64 -3.97 -0.93
CA CYS A 172 10.03 -4.04 -1.35
C CYS A 172 10.73 -2.71 -1.03
N PHE A 173 11.87 -2.81 -0.35
CA PHE A 173 12.73 -1.69 0.02
C PHE A 173 14.04 -1.81 -0.76
N TYR A 174 14.12 -1.13 -1.90
CA TYR A 174 15.33 -1.10 -2.71
C TYR A 174 16.44 -0.35 -2.00
N LYS A 175 17.66 -0.89 -2.07
CA LYS A 175 18.87 -0.30 -1.51
C LYS A 175 19.28 0.95 -2.29
N ASN A 176 19.12 0.91 -3.61
CA ASN A 176 19.35 2.04 -4.51
C ASN A 176 18.09 2.28 -5.38
N PRO A 177 17.63 3.53 -5.55
CA PRO A 177 16.44 3.81 -6.36
C PRO A 177 16.68 3.63 -7.86
N GLU A 178 17.94 3.73 -8.32
CA GLU A 178 18.33 3.56 -9.72
C GLU A 178 18.04 2.15 -10.25
N VAL A 179 18.25 1.12 -9.43
CA VAL A 179 18.04 -0.28 -9.83
C VAL A 179 16.56 -0.67 -9.84
N MET A 180 15.68 0.16 -9.31
CA MET A 180 14.26 -0.13 -9.32
C MET A 180 13.71 -0.22 -10.76
N PRO A 181 12.98 -1.28 -11.09
CA PRO A 181 12.23 -1.39 -12.33
C PRO A 181 11.35 -0.18 -12.66
N GLU A 182 11.38 0.25 -13.92
CA GLU A 182 10.57 1.37 -14.43
C GLU A 182 9.05 1.19 -14.20
N LYS A 183 8.58 -0.08 -14.13
CA LYS A 183 7.18 -0.42 -13.87
C LYS A 183 6.57 0.31 -12.66
N TYR A 184 7.37 0.63 -11.63
CA TYR A 184 6.86 1.26 -10.42
C TYR A 184 6.48 2.74 -10.61
N TRP A 185 7.04 3.41 -11.62
CA TRP A 185 6.63 4.76 -12.00
C TRP A 185 5.49 4.70 -13.02
N THR A 186 5.65 3.90 -14.07
CA THR A 186 4.71 3.90 -15.21
C THR A 186 3.33 3.38 -14.82
N ARG A 187 3.24 2.38 -13.91
CA ARG A 187 1.94 1.89 -13.38
C ARG A 187 1.14 2.94 -12.61
N LEU A 188 1.79 4.03 -12.21
CA LEU A 188 1.20 5.16 -11.48
C LEU A 188 1.15 6.44 -12.33
N GLY A 189 1.44 6.37 -13.63
CA GLY A 189 1.41 7.52 -14.54
C GLY A 189 2.60 8.47 -14.36
N PHE A 190 3.78 7.95 -14.00
CA PHE A 190 5.02 8.72 -13.91
C PHE A 190 6.09 8.18 -14.86
N LYS A 191 7.00 9.06 -15.29
CA LYS A 191 8.26 8.69 -15.93
C LYS A 191 9.30 8.41 -14.83
N LYS A 192 10.07 7.32 -14.96
CA LYS A 192 11.25 7.09 -14.11
C LYS A 192 12.25 8.25 -14.30
N PRO A 193 12.82 8.82 -13.22
CA PRO A 193 13.83 9.87 -13.34
C PRO A 193 15.07 9.40 -14.09
N ASP A 194 15.63 10.29 -14.92
CA ASP A 194 16.91 10.06 -15.59
C ASP A 194 18.11 10.42 -14.68
N ASN A 195 17.86 11.06 -13.53
CA ASN A 195 18.85 11.49 -12.54
C ASN A 195 18.29 11.29 -11.11
N PHE A 196 19.07 10.66 -10.23
CA PHE A 196 18.71 10.33 -8.85
C PHE A 196 19.47 11.15 -7.79
N ASP A 197 20.32 12.09 -8.21
CA ASP A 197 21.10 12.99 -7.34
C ASP A 197 20.28 14.20 -6.83
N ASP A 198 19.17 14.55 -7.52
CA ASP A 198 18.29 15.67 -7.17
C ASP A 198 16.86 15.19 -6.83
N PRO A 199 16.60 14.75 -5.59
CA PRO A 199 15.28 14.27 -5.17
C PRO A 199 14.19 15.36 -5.19
N GLN A 200 14.54 16.65 -5.31
CA GLN A 200 13.58 17.74 -5.11
C GLN A 200 12.71 18.06 -6.33
N LYS A 201 13.03 17.53 -7.52
CA LYS A 201 12.27 17.85 -8.74
C LYS A 201 11.00 17.01 -8.94
N GLY A 202 10.75 15.98 -8.13
CA GLY A 202 9.63 15.06 -8.31
C GLY A 202 9.71 14.28 -9.64
N ALA A 203 9.10 13.11 -9.74
CA ALA A 203 9.02 12.45 -11.05
C ALA A 203 8.00 13.19 -11.94
N LYS A 204 8.32 13.29 -13.24
CA LYS A 204 7.39 13.86 -14.21
C LYS A 204 6.20 12.93 -14.41
N ARG A 205 4.98 13.47 -14.48
CA ARG A 205 3.80 12.74 -14.95
C ARG A 205 3.93 12.42 -16.44
N LEU A 206 3.39 11.27 -16.85
CA LEU A 206 3.25 10.85 -18.24
C LEU A 206 2.10 11.58 -18.94
#